data_AF-A0AAD9XA34-F1
#
_entry.id   AF-A0AAD9XA34-F1
#
_cell.length_a   1.000
_cell.length_b   1.000
_cell.length_c   1.000
_cell.angle_alpha   90.00
_cell.angle_beta   90.00
_cell.angle_gamma   90.00
#
_symmetry.space_group_name_H-M   'P 1'
#
loop_
_entity.id
_entity.type
_entity.pdbx_description
1 polymer ?
#
loop_
_entity_poly.entity_id
_entity_poly.type
_entity_poly.pdbx_seq_one_letter_code
_entity_poly.pdbx_strand_id
1 'polypeptide(L)'
;MQFMLGNRSVRFSKVEFYLITGLWFGVVPDTTKYAAAVENDIHQLYFSGADEVSMEEIRGVVIVVEFGEEYDVVKLRLIYMLNWILMGVDERFKIPVWQFWLVEDLDAFPWGANVYNNSIYSFKHALDERRDWFD
;
A
#
# COMPACT_ATOMS: atom_id res chain seq x y z
N MET A 1 12.04 -15.27 -2.51
CA MET A 1 12.52 -15.05 -3.89
C MET A 1 14.04 -15.07 -3.89
N GLN A 2 14.67 -15.52 -4.96
CA GLN A 2 16.11 -15.34 -5.19
C GLN A 2 16.30 -14.42 -6.39
N PHE A 3 17.32 -13.57 -6.33
CA PHE A 3 17.73 -12.70 -7.44
C PHE A 3 19.25 -12.57 -7.48
N MET A 4 19.76 -12.24 -8.66
CA MET A 4 21.19 -12.00 -8.87
C MET A 4 21.49 -10.52 -8.63
N LEU A 5 22.49 -10.25 -7.80
CA LEU A 5 23.11 -8.93 -7.65
C LEU A 5 24.58 -9.07 -8.08
N GLY A 6 24.87 -8.65 -9.31
CA GLY A 6 26.13 -9.01 -9.98
C GLY A 6 26.27 -10.52 -10.04
N ASN A 7 27.39 -11.06 -9.54
CA ASN A 7 27.66 -12.51 -9.55
C ASN A 7 27.19 -13.25 -8.28
N ARG A 8 26.39 -12.60 -7.42
CA ARG A 8 25.91 -13.20 -6.17
C ARG A 8 24.41 -13.47 -6.24
N SER A 9 24.01 -14.70 -5.93
CA SER A 9 22.61 -15.03 -5.68
C SER A 9 22.26 -14.63 -4.25
N VAL A 10 21.27 -13.75 -4.11
CA VAL A 10 20.74 -13.31 -2.81
C VAL A 10 19.28 -13.70 -2.68
N ARG A 11 18.82 -13.85 -1.44
CA ARG A 11 17.43 -14.19 -1.13
C ARG A 11 16.73 -12.99 -0.49
N PHE A 12 15.51 -12.75 -0.94
CA PHE A 12 14.55 -11.88 -0.24
C PHE A 12 13.23 -12.62 -0.09
N SER A 13 12.94 -13.03 1.13
CA SER A 13 11.81 -13.83 1.56
C SER A 13 10.81 -12.97 2.33
N LYS A 14 9.63 -13.55 2.58
CA LYS A 14 8.61 -12.93 3.42
C LYS A 14 9.12 -12.63 4.84
N VAL A 15 10.04 -13.44 5.36
CA VAL A 15 10.66 -13.25 6.68
C VAL A 15 11.50 -11.99 6.72
N GLU A 16 12.41 -11.82 5.75
CA GLU A 16 13.24 -10.61 5.66
C GLU A 16 12.37 -9.37 5.42
N PHE A 17 11.32 -9.47 4.60
CA PHE A 17 10.36 -8.39 4.37
C PHE A 17 9.60 -8.00 5.64
N TYR A 18 9.07 -8.97 6.38
CA TYR A 18 8.38 -8.74 7.65
C TYR A 18 9.29 -8.05 8.67
N LEU A 19 10.55 -8.50 8.77
CA LEU A 19 11.52 -7.93 9.71
C LEU A 19 11.83 -6.46 9.40
N ILE A 20 11.85 -6.06 8.12
CA ILE A 20 12.14 -4.68 7.70
C ILE A 20 10.92 -3.79 7.86
N THR A 21 9.75 -4.26 7.44
CA THR A 21 8.54 -3.42 7.29
C THR A 21 7.59 -3.51 8.48
N GLY A 22 7.70 -4.56 9.30
CA GLY A 22 6.72 -4.89 10.33
C GLY A 22 5.36 -5.36 9.78
N LEU A 23 5.16 -5.40 8.46
CA LEU A 23 3.85 -5.68 7.86
C LEU A 23 3.54 -7.18 7.91
N TRP A 24 2.51 -7.52 8.67
CA TRP A 24 2.08 -8.91 8.85
C TRP A 24 1.58 -9.57 7.56
N PHE A 25 1.78 -10.89 7.48
CA PHE A 25 1.34 -11.74 6.38
C PHE A 25 0.20 -12.65 6.85
N GLY A 26 -0.88 -12.73 6.07
CA GLY A 26 -2.06 -13.49 6.42
C GLY A 26 -3.01 -13.70 5.26
N VAL A 27 -4.21 -14.18 5.57
CA VAL A 27 -5.29 -14.37 4.59
C VAL A 27 -5.90 -13.02 4.26
N VAL A 28 -5.91 -12.67 2.97
CA VAL A 28 -6.57 -11.45 2.49
C VAL A 28 -8.07 -11.59 2.74
N PRO A 29 -8.68 -10.71 3.56
CA PRO A 29 -10.12 -10.76 3.81
C PRO A 29 -10.89 -10.35 2.54
N ASP A 30 -12.13 -10.83 2.45
CA ASP A 30 -13.06 -10.42 1.39
C ASP A 30 -13.48 -8.96 1.61
N THR A 31 -12.93 -8.07 0.78
CA THR A 31 -13.07 -6.62 0.92
C THR A 31 -14.50 -6.13 0.67
N THR A 32 -15.33 -6.93 -0.01
CA THR A 32 -16.73 -6.58 -0.29
C THR A 32 -17.57 -6.44 0.98
N LYS A 33 -17.15 -7.09 2.07
CA LYS A 33 -17.84 -7.03 3.37
C LYS A 33 -17.66 -5.68 4.08
N TYR A 34 -16.62 -4.93 3.73
CA TYR A 34 -16.30 -3.64 4.37
C TYR A 34 -16.98 -2.47 3.67
N ALA A 35 -17.32 -2.61 2.38
CA ALA A 35 -18.02 -1.59 1.59
C ALA A 35 -19.39 -1.19 2.15
N ALA A 36 -20.04 -2.07 2.91
CA ALA A 36 -21.38 -1.87 3.44
C ALA A 36 -21.43 -1.59 4.96
N ALA A 37 -20.28 -1.57 5.63
CA ALA A 37 -20.22 -1.75 7.09
C ALA A 37 -19.98 -0.46 7.89
N VAL A 38 -19.48 0.62 7.27
CA VAL A 38 -19.03 1.82 8.01
C VAL A 38 -19.77 3.07 7.52
N GLU A 39 -20.71 3.56 8.33
CA GLU A 39 -21.23 4.92 8.15
C GLU A 39 -20.10 5.92 8.46
N ASN A 40 -19.95 6.94 7.61
CA ASN A 40 -18.90 7.96 7.73
C ASN A 40 -17.47 7.39 7.71
N ASP A 41 -17.17 6.46 6.79
CA ASP A 41 -15.79 6.05 6.53
C ASP A 41 -14.93 7.25 6.07
N ILE A 42 -13.61 7.13 6.17
CA ILE A 42 -12.69 8.21 5.79
C ILE A 42 -12.80 8.59 4.30
N HIS A 43 -13.28 7.68 3.45
CA HIS A 43 -13.48 7.96 2.03
C HIS A 43 -14.65 8.94 1.84
N GLN A 44 -15.76 8.70 2.54
CA GLN A 44 -16.92 9.57 2.53
C GLN A 44 -16.63 10.91 3.23
N LEU A 45 -15.96 10.89 4.38
CA LEU A 45 -15.69 12.08 5.19
C LEU A 45 -14.75 13.08 4.50
N TYR A 46 -13.65 12.60 3.93
CA TYR A 46 -12.59 13.48 3.43
C TYR A 46 -12.59 13.63 1.91
N PHE A 47 -13.25 12.73 1.18
CA PHE A 47 -13.29 12.75 -0.29
C PHE A 47 -14.72 12.72 -0.85
N SER A 48 -15.75 12.88 -0.01
CA SER A 48 -17.16 12.89 -0.42
C SER A 48 -17.58 11.63 -1.22
N GLY A 49 -16.87 10.51 -1.03
CA GLY A 49 -17.14 9.28 -1.75
C GLY A 49 -16.79 9.34 -3.25
N ALA A 50 -15.80 10.16 -3.63
CA ALA A 50 -15.37 10.27 -5.02
C ALA A 50 -15.01 8.91 -5.65
N ASP A 51 -15.36 8.71 -6.92
CA ASP A 51 -15.04 7.46 -7.63
C ASP A 51 -13.52 7.25 -7.77
N GLU A 52 -12.76 8.34 -7.78
CA GLU A 52 -11.33 8.32 -7.96
C GLU A 52 -10.70 9.32 -7.00
N VAL A 53 -9.71 8.86 -6.24
CA VAL A 53 -8.90 9.69 -5.34
C VAL A 53 -7.43 9.47 -5.65
N SER A 54 -6.71 10.54 -5.97
CA SER A 54 -5.27 10.50 -6.22
C SER A 54 -4.44 10.54 -4.95
N MET A 55 -3.19 10.10 -5.06
CA MET A 55 -2.21 10.22 -3.98
C MET A 55 -1.89 11.68 -3.61
N GLU A 56 -1.93 12.59 -4.58
CA GLU A 56 -1.81 14.03 -4.35
C GLU A 56 -2.95 14.56 -3.48
N GLU A 57 -4.19 14.17 -3.76
CA GLU A 57 -5.36 14.55 -2.95
C GLU A 57 -5.28 14.02 -1.52
N ILE A 58 -4.88 12.75 -1.35
CA ILE A 58 -4.65 12.17 -0.01
C ILE A 58 -3.59 12.98 0.75
N ARG A 59 -2.47 13.30 0.08
CA ARG A 59 -1.41 14.10 0.68
C ARG A 59 -1.90 15.50 1.08
N GLY A 60 -2.72 16.13 0.24
CA GLY A 60 -3.35 17.42 0.53
C GLY A 60 -4.20 17.36 1.81
N VAL A 61 -5.07 16.35 1.92
CA VAL A 61 -5.90 16.13 3.11
C VAL A 61 -5.03 15.91 4.36
N VAL A 62 -4.02 15.03 4.28
CA VAL A 62 -3.12 14.72 5.41
C VAL A 62 -2.35 15.95 5.94
N ILE A 63 -2.08 16.94 5.09
CA ILE A 63 -1.32 18.15 5.45
C ILE A 63 -2.24 19.29 5.93
N VAL A 64 -3.39 19.46 5.28
CA VAL A 64 -4.18 20.70 5.38
C VAL A 64 -5.39 20.56 6.30
N VAL A 65 -5.95 19.36 6.43
CA VAL A 65 -7.21 19.15 7.15
C VAL A 65 -6.97 18.96 8.64
N GLU A 66 -7.77 19.63 9.46
CA GLU A 66 -7.93 19.29 10.88
C GLU A 66 -8.86 18.08 10.99
N PHE A 67 -8.32 16.99 11.52
CA PHE A 67 -9.04 15.73 11.68
C PHE A 67 -9.91 15.77 12.94
N GLY A 68 -11.18 15.38 12.81
CA GLY A 68 -12.09 15.27 13.97
C GLY A 68 -11.75 14.06 14.85
N GLU A 69 -11.31 12.96 14.25
CA GLU A 69 -10.91 11.72 14.89
C GLU A 69 -9.40 11.50 14.68
N GLU A 70 -8.63 11.30 15.74
CA GLU A 70 -7.17 11.11 15.66
C GLU A 70 -6.78 9.87 14.84
N TYR A 71 -7.64 8.86 14.76
CA TYR A 71 -7.36 7.65 13.98
C TYR A 71 -7.50 7.86 12.48
N ASP A 72 -8.27 8.84 12.01
CA ASP A 72 -8.49 9.07 10.58
C ASP A 72 -7.21 9.48 9.87
N VAL A 73 -6.42 10.37 10.50
CA VAL A 73 -5.11 10.76 9.96
C VAL A 73 -4.15 9.57 9.92
N VAL A 74 -4.24 8.63 10.88
CA VAL A 74 -3.43 7.41 10.90
C VAL A 74 -3.81 6.52 9.72
N LYS A 75 -5.10 6.32 9.46
CA LYS A 75 -5.62 5.53 8.34
C LYS A 75 -5.16 6.11 6.99
N LEU A 76 -5.29 7.42 6.79
CA LEU A 76 -4.84 8.08 5.55
C LEU A 76 -3.33 8.06 5.38
N ARG A 77 -2.56 8.27 6.46
CA ARG A 77 -1.10 8.15 6.42
C ARG A 77 -0.65 6.73 6.10
N LEU A 78 -1.38 5.71 6.55
CA LEU A 78 -1.09 4.33 6.22
C LEU A 78 -1.29 4.08 4.72
N ILE A 79 -2.43 4.51 4.14
CA ILE A 79 -2.65 4.44 2.68
C ILE A 79 -1.53 5.16 1.94
N TYR A 80 -1.19 6.38 2.37
CA TYR A 80 -0.15 7.17 1.73
C TYR A 80 1.22 6.46 1.78
N MET A 81 1.63 5.97 2.95
CA MET A 81 2.90 5.24 3.12
C MET A 81 2.94 3.96 2.29
N LEU A 82 1.87 3.16 2.27
CA LEU A 82 1.81 1.91 1.51
C LEU A 82 2.00 2.15 0.01
N ASN A 83 1.30 3.14 -0.55
CA ASN A 83 1.36 3.40 -1.98
C ASN A 83 2.62 4.17 -2.39
N TRP A 84 2.92 5.28 -1.72
CA TRP A 84 4.06 6.14 -2.07
C TRP A 84 5.39 5.50 -1.71
N ILE A 85 5.57 5.09 -0.45
CA ILE A 85 6.88 4.70 0.07
C ILE A 85 7.17 3.24 -0.28
N LEU A 86 6.21 2.34 -0.08
CA LEU A 86 6.45 0.91 -0.19
C LEU A 86 6.21 0.36 -1.61
N MET A 87 5.26 0.92 -2.34
CA MET A 87 4.95 0.51 -3.72
C MET A 87 5.54 1.45 -4.79
N GLY A 88 6.07 2.62 -4.40
CA GLY A 88 6.69 3.57 -5.33
C GLY A 88 5.70 4.14 -6.36
N VAL A 89 4.43 4.23 -5.99
CA VAL A 89 3.34 4.67 -6.86
C VAL A 89 3.43 6.19 -7.07
N ASP A 90 3.28 6.65 -8.32
CA ASP A 90 3.27 8.08 -8.68
C ASP A 90 2.10 8.84 -8.01
N GLU A 91 2.28 10.14 -7.75
CA GLU A 91 1.32 10.96 -7.00
C GLU A 91 0.01 11.17 -7.77
N ARG A 92 0.06 11.03 -9.10
CA ARG A 92 -1.10 11.11 -10.00
C ARG A 92 -1.87 9.80 -10.07
N PHE A 93 -1.34 8.74 -9.47
CA PHE A 93 -1.99 7.44 -9.49
C PHE A 93 -3.23 7.46 -8.58
N LYS A 94 -4.27 6.78 -9.05
CA LYS A 94 -5.56 6.68 -8.38
C LYS A 94 -5.52 5.53 -7.40
N ILE A 95 -5.85 5.82 -6.15
CA ILE A 95 -5.94 4.81 -5.11
C ILE A 95 -7.26 4.05 -5.26
N PRO A 96 -7.21 2.70 -5.31
CA PRO A 96 -8.42 1.92 -5.35
C PRO A 96 -9.26 2.13 -4.08
N VAL A 97 -10.56 2.35 -4.26
CA VAL A 97 -11.51 2.61 -3.16
C VAL A 97 -11.45 1.54 -2.06
N TRP A 98 -11.23 0.28 -2.42
CA TRP A 98 -11.12 -0.82 -1.45
C TRP A 98 -10.03 -0.62 -0.40
N GLN A 99 -8.98 0.16 -0.68
CA GLN A 99 -7.95 0.45 0.32
C GLN A 99 -8.47 1.32 1.47
N PHE A 100 -9.42 2.21 1.21
CA PHE A 100 -10.06 3.00 2.28
C PHE A 100 -10.89 2.11 3.19
N TRP A 101 -11.64 1.16 2.64
CA TRP A 101 -12.41 0.20 3.44
C TRP A 101 -11.53 -0.69 4.32
N LEU A 102 -10.32 -1.01 3.86
CA LEU A 102 -9.41 -1.86 4.63
C LEU A 102 -8.79 -1.15 5.82
N VAL A 103 -8.55 0.15 5.73
CA VAL A 103 -7.96 0.88 6.86
C VAL A 103 -8.99 1.24 7.92
N GLU A 104 -10.28 1.05 7.66
CA GLU A 104 -11.32 1.09 8.71
C GLU A 104 -11.13 -0.03 9.75
N ASP A 105 -10.54 -1.16 9.35
CA ASP A 105 -10.14 -2.27 10.23
C ASP A 105 -8.65 -2.56 10.04
N LEU A 106 -7.81 -1.76 10.71
CA LEU A 106 -6.35 -1.80 10.59
C LEU A 106 -5.75 -3.18 10.92
N ASP A 107 -6.41 -3.97 11.75
CA ASP A 107 -5.93 -5.29 12.20
C ASP A 107 -6.34 -6.42 11.24
N ALA A 108 -7.34 -6.21 10.38
CA ALA A 108 -7.87 -7.28 9.53
C ALA A 108 -7.06 -7.54 8.26
N PHE A 109 -6.38 -6.54 7.70
CA PHE A 109 -5.75 -6.70 6.39
C PHE A 109 -4.25 -7.06 6.46
N PRO A 110 -3.83 -8.17 5.84
CA PRO A 110 -2.42 -8.57 5.81
C PRO A 110 -1.63 -7.78 4.74
N TRP A 111 -1.39 -6.50 5.00
CA TRP A 111 -0.66 -5.61 4.09
C TRP A 111 0.68 -6.20 3.63
N GLY A 112 1.35 -6.99 4.48
CA GLY A 112 2.62 -7.62 4.15
C GLY A 112 2.54 -8.53 2.93
N ALA A 113 1.44 -9.28 2.77
CA ALA A 113 1.27 -10.16 1.62
C ALA A 113 1.11 -9.37 0.31
N ASN A 114 0.31 -8.30 0.33
CA ASN A 114 0.05 -7.47 -0.84
C ASN A 114 1.31 -6.72 -1.28
N VAL A 115 1.93 -5.99 -0.35
CA VAL A 115 3.12 -5.18 -0.63
C VAL A 115 4.31 -6.07 -1.03
N TYR A 116 4.52 -7.21 -0.36
CA TYR A 116 5.61 -8.12 -0.74
C TYR A 116 5.49 -8.61 -2.19
N ASN A 117 4.29 -8.99 -2.63
CA ASN A 117 4.09 -9.45 -4.00
C ASN A 117 4.40 -8.34 -5.01
N ASN A 118 3.97 -7.10 -4.72
CA ASN A 118 4.28 -5.93 -5.53
C ASN A 118 5.79 -5.66 -5.56
N SER A 119 6.46 -5.66 -4.42
CA SER A 119 7.92 -5.46 -4.34
C SER A 119 8.69 -6.52 -5.13
N ILE A 120 8.30 -7.80 -5.02
CA ILE A 120 8.94 -8.88 -5.76
C ILE A 120 8.72 -8.74 -7.28
N TYR A 121 7.53 -8.33 -7.70
CA TYR A 121 7.24 -8.06 -9.10
C TYR A 121 8.13 -6.92 -9.63
N SER A 122 8.17 -5.79 -8.93
CA SER A 122 8.98 -4.63 -9.32
C SER A 122 10.48 -4.94 -9.32
N PHE A 123 10.98 -5.69 -8.33
CA PHE A 123 12.40 -6.08 -8.30
C PHE A 123 12.78 -7.00 -9.44
N LYS A 124 11.92 -7.95 -9.83
CA LYS A 124 12.17 -8.79 -10.99
C LYS A 124 12.27 -7.97 -12.25
N HIS A 125 11.27 -7.12 -12.50
CA HIS A 125 11.23 -6.29 -13.69
C HIS A 125 12.47 -5.39 -13.80
N ALA A 126 12.82 -4.69 -12.72
CA ALA A 126 13.97 -3.79 -12.70
C ALA A 126 15.33 -4.51 -12.82
N LEU A 127 15.44 -5.76 -12.36
CA LEU A 127 16.68 -6.54 -12.47
C LEU A 127 16.79 -7.25 -13.82
N ASP A 128 15.68 -7.73 -14.38
CA ASP A 128 15.65 -8.30 -15.73
C ASP A 128 16.02 -7.23 -16.77
N GLU A 129 15.42 -6.03 -16.68
CA GLU A 129 15.79 -4.90 -17.53
C GLU A 129 17.28 -4.57 -17.46
N ARG A 130 17.90 -4.64 -16.27
CA ARG A 130 19.34 -4.34 -16.14
C ARG A 130 20.25 -5.42 -16.68
N ARG A 131 19.80 -6.68 -16.72
CA ARG A 131 20.60 -7.77 -17.31
C ARG A 131 20.80 -7.52 -18.81
N ASP A 132 19.76 -7.08 -19.49
CA ASP A 132 19.76 -6.82 -20.93
C ASP A 132 20.66 -5.64 -21.36
N TRP A 133 21.17 -4.83 -20.42
CA TRP A 133 22.12 -3.74 -20.69
C TRP A 133 23.60 -4.16 -20.64
N PHE A 134 23.89 -5.34 -20.09
CA PHE A 134 25.26 -5.85 -19.92
C PHE A 134 25.59 -7.04 -20.82
N ASP A 135 24.64 -7.48 -21.64
CA ASP A 135 24.81 -8.45 -22.74
C ASP A 135 24.94 -7.71 -24.09
#